data_AF-A0A7V8NU41-F1
#
_entry.id   AF-A0A7V8NU41-F1
#
_cell.length_a   1.000
_cell.length_b   1.000
_cell.length_c   1.000
_cell.angle_alpha   90.00
_cell.angle_beta   90.00
_cell.angle_gamma   90.00
#
_symmetry.space_group_name_H-M   'P 1'
#
loop_
_entity.id
_entity.type
_entity.pdbx_description
1 polymer ?
#
loop_
_entity_poly.entity_id
_entity_poly.type
_entity_poly.pdbx_seq_one_letter_code
_entity_poly.pdbx_strand_id
1 'polypeptide(L)'
;MIHPAVRDLFVDLGRHAGFQEAVRRINRGGSVSVSGLTTTAKALYAVLLWQASGRPLLIVVDGNKQAEALSEAVQAFFSLVASEERNEPLLLPALDVLPLQNLSPHAEILEQRAIGLWRLASQRVPITVVPVAAALLRIAPAEHYRQLALKLRVGDDLPLDEVVEHLESIGYERREPVEMVGEFSVRGGILDVFSPEASKPVRIDLFGDQVESIRRFDVESQRSVLKIEDCALLPLAEYQRSRALL
;
A
#
# COMPACT_ATOMS: atom_id res chain seq x y z
N MET A 1 9.96 -16.27 13.42
CA MET A 1 11.31 -16.25 12.81
C MET A 1 11.63 -17.67 12.36
N ILE A 2 11.81 -17.91 11.06
CA ILE A 2 12.11 -19.26 10.56
C ILE A 2 13.56 -19.64 10.84
N HIS A 3 13.82 -20.94 10.96
CA HIS A 3 15.17 -21.45 11.17
C HIS A 3 16.07 -21.07 9.97
N PRO A 4 17.29 -20.55 10.19
CA PRO A 4 18.19 -20.11 9.10
C PRO A 4 18.37 -21.15 7.98
N ALA A 5 18.52 -22.43 8.35
CA ALA A 5 18.63 -23.52 7.38
C ALA A 5 17.45 -23.62 6.38
N VAL A 6 16.22 -23.25 6.79
CA VAL A 6 15.06 -23.26 5.88
C VAL A 6 15.12 -22.09 4.91
N ARG A 7 15.59 -20.93 5.36
CA ARG A 7 15.84 -19.77 4.50
C ARG A 7 16.92 -20.12 3.46
N ASP A 8 17.99 -20.76 3.88
CA ASP A 8 19.11 -21.14 3.02
C ASP A 8 18.66 -22.09 1.90
N LEU A 9 17.76 -23.04 2.19
CA LEU A 9 17.17 -23.92 1.16
C LEU A 9 16.45 -23.14 0.06
N PHE A 10 15.70 -22.09 0.41
CA PHE A 10 15.02 -21.25 -0.58
C PHE A 10 16.00 -20.37 -1.36
N VAL A 11 17.01 -19.81 -0.70
CA VAL A 11 18.06 -19.01 -1.35
C VAL A 11 18.89 -19.85 -2.32
N ASP A 12 19.19 -21.10 -1.96
CA ASP A 12 19.97 -22.03 -2.79
C ASP A 12 19.26 -22.41 -4.10
N LEU A 13 17.93 -22.33 -4.16
CA LEU A 13 17.20 -22.48 -5.43
C LEU A 13 17.56 -21.38 -6.44
N GLY A 14 18.03 -20.23 -5.96
CA GLY A 14 18.64 -19.19 -6.79
C GLY A 14 19.89 -19.66 -7.53
N ARG A 15 20.57 -20.74 -7.11
CA ARG A 15 21.75 -21.28 -7.81
C ARG A 15 21.39 -22.14 -9.03
N HIS A 16 20.11 -22.43 -9.24
CA HIS A 16 19.68 -23.26 -10.37
C HIS A 16 20.14 -22.64 -11.71
N ALA A 17 20.77 -23.44 -12.56
CA ALA A 17 21.42 -22.97 -13.79
C ALA A 17 20.46 -22.19 -14.71
N GLY A 18 19.21 -22.66 -14.83
CA GLY A 18 18.17 -21.97 -15.62
C GLY A 18 17.80 -20.60 -15.05
N PHE A 19 17.79 -20.45 -13.72
CA PHE A 19 17.50 -19.17 -13.08
C PHE A 19 18.68 -18.21 -13.25
N GLN A 20 19.91 -18.67 -13.03
CA GLN A 20 21.11 -17.86 -13.23
C GLN A 20 21.24 -17.37 -14.68
N GLU A 21 20.91 -18.22 -15.66
CA GLU A 21 20.85 -17.80 -17.05
C GLU A 21 19.76 -16.75 -17.31
N ALA A 22 18.58 -16.91 -16.71
CA ALA A 22 17.51 -15.92 -16.81
C ALA A 22 17.95 -14.55 -16.24
N VAL A 23 18.54 -14.53 -15.04
CA VAL A 23 19.05 -13.31 -14.39
C VAL A 23 20.11 -12.64 -15.27
N ARG A 24 21.08 -13.39 -15.81
CA ARG A 24 22.13 -12.84 -16.69
C ARG A 24 21.55 -12.19 -17.94
N ARG A 25 20.54 -12.80 -18.58
CA ARG A 25 19.91 -12.24 -19.78
C ARG A 25 19.09 -10.99 -19.46
N ILE A 26 18.32 -10.99 -18.38
CA ILE A 26 17.53 -9.83 -17.92
C ILE A 26 18.46 -8.66 -17.59
N ASN A 27 19.58 -8.89 -16.91
CA ASN A 27 20.56 -7.85 -16.57
C ASN A 27 21.24 -7.24 -17.81
N ARG A 28 21.24 -7.93 -18.95
CA ARG A 28 21.70 -7.40 -20.25
C ARG A 28 20.60 -6.68 -21.03
N GLY A 29 19.39 -6.53 -20.48
CA GLY A 29 18.24 -5.92 -21.14
C GLY A 29 17.51 -6.85 -22.12
N GLY A 30 17.79 -8.16 -22.08
CA GLY A 30 17.10 -9.14 -22.92
C GLY A 30 15.79 -9.62 -22.32
N SER A 31 14.99 -10.33 -23.14
CA SER A 31 13.81 -11.08 -22.69
C SER A 31 14.15 -12.55 -22.49
N VAL A 32 13.44 -13.21 -21.57
CA VAL A 32 13.60 -14.62 -21.26
C VAL A 32 12.22 -15.25 -21.10
N SER A 33 12.04 -16.43 -21.70
CA SER A 33 10.88 -17.28 -21.44
C SER A 33 11.28 -18.40 -20.49
N VAL A 34 10.49 -18.60 -19.44
CA VAL A 34 10.66 -19.66 -18.46
C VAL A 34 9.36 -20.46 -18.39
N SER A 35 9.47 -21.78 -18.49
CA SER A 35 8.33 -22.71 -18.46
C SER A 35 8.50 -23.76 -17.36
N GLY A 36 7.43 -24.49 -17.05
CA GLY A 36 7.45 -25.57 -16.04
C GLY A 36 7.33 -25.11 -14.58
N LEU A 37 7.09 -23.82 -14.33
CA LEU A 37 6.91 -23.29 -12.98
C LEU A 37 5.47 -23.40 -12.49
N THR A 38 5.27 -24.01 -11.33
CA THR A 38 4.01 -23.93 -10.56
C THR A 38 3.82 -22.51 -10.00
N THR A 39 2.61 -22.17 -9.52
CA THR A 39 2.34 -20.86 -8.90
C THR A 39 3.28 -20.59 -7.72
N THR A 40 3.50 -21.57 -6.86
CA THR A 40 4.43 -21.49 -5.74
C THR A 40 5.87 -21.24 -6.21
N ALA A 41 6.32 -21.93 -7.26
CA ALA A 41 7.65 -21.71 -7.82
C ALA A 41 7.79 -20.31 -8.43
N LYS A 42 6.75 -19.82 -9.13
CA LYS A 42 6.72 -18.43 -9.65
C LYS A 42 6.87 -17.41 -8.52
N ALA A 43 6.16 -17.59 -7.41
CA ALA A 43 6.23 -16.70 -6.26
C ALA A 43 7.65 -16.65 -5.66
N LEU A 44 8.23 -17.82 -5.37
CA LEU A 44 9.59 -17.91 -4.84
C LEU A 44 10.62 -17.31 -5.80
N TYR A 45 10.58 -17.68 -7.09
CA TYR A 45 11.52 -17.15 -8.07
C TYR A 45 11.33 -15.67 -8.35
N ALA A 46 10.13 -15.10 -8.15
CA ALA A 46 9.93 -13.65 -8.20
C ALA A 46 10.71 -12.95 -7.08
N VAL A 47 10.64 -13.46 -5.86
CA VAL A 47 11.42 -12.93 -4.71
C VAL A 47 12.92 -13.04 -4.97
N LEU A 48 13.39 -14.20 -5.42
CA LEU A 48 14.80 -14.41 -5.76
C LEU A 48 15.25 -13.52 -6.93
N LEU A 49 14.41 -13.32 -7.95
CA LEU A 49 14.72 -12.47 -9.10
C LEU A 49 14.81 -11.00 -8.67
N TRP A 50 13.93 -10.55 -7.79
CA TRP A 50 13.97 -9.20 -7.22
C TRP A 50 15.29 -9.00 -6.46
N GLN A 51 15.68 -9.94 -5.60
CA GLN A 51 16.95 -9.88 -4.86
C GLN A 51 18.17 -9.88 -5.79
N ALA A 52 18.19 -10.78 -6.79
CA ALA A 52 19.33 -10.93 -7.68
C ALA A 52 19.49 -9.77 -8.68
N SER A 53 18.39 -9.16 -9.11
CA SER A 53 18.40 -8.03 -10.04
C SER A 53 18.54 -6.68 -9.34
N GLY A 54 18.15 -6.56 -8.06
CA GLY A 54 18.13 -5.31 -7.31
C GLY A 54 17.11 -4.28 -7.83
N ARG A 55 16.21 -4.68 -8.73
CA ARG A 55 15.24 -3.81 -9.40
C ARG A 55 13.80 -4.19 -8.99
N PRO A 56 12.90 -3.21 -8.82
CA PRO A 56 11.48 -3.49 -8.63
C PRO A 56 10.91 -4.37 -9.75
N LEU A 57 10.01 -5.29 -9.41
CA LEU A 57 9.35 -6.18 -10.35
C LEU A 57 7.87 -5.84 -10.47
N LEU A 58 7.37 -5.79 -11.71
CA LEU A 58 5.94 -5.77 -12.00
C LEU A 58 5.54 -7.11 -12.62
N ILE A 59 4.66 -7.86 -11.95
CA ILE A 59 4.20 -9.18 -12.38
C ILE A 59 2.77 -9.05 -12.87
N VAL A 60 2.58 -9.19 -14.18
CA VAL A 60 1.25 -9.16 -14.81
C VAL A 60 0.67 -10.57 -14.87
N VAL A 61 -0.55 -10.75 -14.39
CA VAL A 61 -1.29 -12.02 -14.43
C VAL A 61 -2.63 -11.84 -15.14
N ASP A 62 -3.33 -12.95 -15.42
CA ASP A 62 -4.54 -12.96 -16.25
C ASP A 62 -5.74 -12.26 -15.59
N GLY A 63 -5.95 -12.44 -14.28
CA GLY A 63 -7.10 -11.85 -13.57
C GLY A 63 -6.91 -11.78 -12.06
N ASN A 64 -7.90 -11.21 -11.36
CA ASN A 64 -7.85 -10.96 -9.91
C ASN A 64 -7.56 -12.24 -9.11
N LYS A 65 -8.22 -13.35 -9.46
CA LYS A 65 -8.02 -14.65 -8.80
C LYS A 65 -6.55 -15.12 -8.87
N GLN A 66 -5.90 -14.97 -10.02
CA GLN A 66 -4.49 -15.34 -10.17
C GLN A 66 -3.58 -14.34 -9.45
N ALA A 67 -3.99 -13.06 -9.39
CA ALA A 67 -3.24 -12.00 -8.72
C ALA A 67 -3.23 -12.21 -7.20
N GLU A 68 -4.38 -12.49 -6.61
CA GLU A 68 -4.54 -12.82 -5.18
C GLU A 68 -3.72 -14.06 -4.82
N ALA A 69 -3.91 -15.17 -5.54
CA ALA A 69 -3.20 -16.42 -5.27
C ALA A 69 -1.67 -16.28 -5.40
N LEU A 70 -1.19 -15.52 -6.39
CA LEU A 70 0.24 -15.28 -6.54
C LEU A 70 0.76 -14.30 -5.49
N SER A 71 0.00 -13.25 -5.16
CA SER A 71 0.39 -12.25 -4.17
C SER A 71 0.52 -12.85 -2.77
N GLU A 72 -0.42 -13.71 -2.36
CA GLU A 72 -0.34 -14.42 -1.08
C GLU A 72 0.94 -15.26 -0.99
N ALA A 73 1.25 -16.03 -2.05
CA ALA A 73 2.47 -16.82 -2.10
C ALA A 73 3.74 -15.94 -2.15
N VAL A 74 3.73 -14.83 -2.88
CA VAL A 74 4.85 -13.88 -2.94
C VAL A 74 5.09 -13.26 -1.57
N GLN A 75 4.04 -12.83 -0.87
CA GLN A 75 4.14 -12.27 0.48
C GLN A 75 4.74 -13.29 1.45
N ALA A 76 4.28 -14.55 1.40
CA ALA A 76 4.81 -15.61 2.24
C ALA A 76 6.32 -15.82 2.01
N PHE A 77 6.76 -15.99 0.76
CA PHE A 77 8.19 -16.16 0.47
C PHE A 77 9.02 -14.91 0.75
N PHE A 78 8.46 -13.72 0.54
CA PHE A 78 9.14 -12.46 0.84
C PHE A 78 9.47 -12.37 2.34
N SER A 79 8.49 -12.63 3.21
CA SER A 79 8.70 -12.65 4.66
C SER A 79 9.71 -13.71 5.12
N LEU A 80 9.84 -14.82 4.40
CA LEU A 80 10.80 -15.88 4.71
C LEU A 80 12.23 -15.54 4.26
N VAL A 81 12.38 -14.88 3.11
CA VAL A 81 13.68 -14.68 2.44
C VAL A 81 14.26 -13.29 2.70
N ALA A 82 13.40 -12.28 2.86
CA ALA A 82 13.73 -10.85 2.96
C ALA A 82 13.19 -10.21 4.25
N SER A 83 13.32 -10.90 5.39
CA SER A 83 12.74 -10.50 6.68
C SER A 83 13.19 -9.16 7.26
N GLU A 84 14.27 -8.58 6.73
CA GLU A 84 14.81 -7.27 7.18
C GLU A 84 14.28 -6.10 6.35
N GLU A 85 13.57 -6.37 5.24
CA GLU A 85 13.07 -5.31 4.38
C GLU A 85 11.84 -4.63 4.94
N ARG A 86 11.87 -3.30 4.87
CA ARG A 86 10.77 -2.45 5.32
C ARG A 86 9.61 -2.37 4.34
N ASN A 87 9.89 -2.49 3.04
CA ASN A 87 8.87 -2.39 2.01
C ASN A 87 8.44 -3.78 1.58
N GLU A 88 7.15 -4.06 1.69
CA GLU A 88 6.58 -5.36 1.35
C GLU A 88 6.06 -5.39 -0.10
N PRO A 89 5.90 -6.60 -0.69
CA PRO A 89 5.16 -6.78 -1.93
C PRO A 89 3.76 -6.14 -1.90
N LEU A 90 3.25 -5.81 -3.08
CA LEU A 90 1.97 -5.15 -3.25
C LEU A 90 1.11 -5.91 -4.26
N LEU A 91 -0.19 -6.05 -3.95
CA LEU A 91 -1.23 -6.38 -4.92
C LEU A 91 -1.91 -5.09 -5.36
N LEU A 92 -1.98 -4.83 -6.67
CA LEU A 92 -2.84 -3.80 -7.23
C LEU A 92 -4.00 -4.47 -7.97
N PRO A 93 -5.20 -4.60 -7.37
CA PRO A 93 -6.30 -5.36 -7.98
C PRO A 93 -6.93 -4.61 -9.16
N ALA A 94 -7.64 -5.34 -10.04
CA ALA A 94 -8.54 -4.71 -10.99
C ALA A 94 -9.86 -4.33 -10.32
N LEU A 95 -10.55 -3.37 -10.94
CA LEU A 95 -11.93 -3.08 -10.60
C LEU A 95 -12.80 -4.33 -10.84
N ASP A 96 -13.78 -4.53 -9.98
CA ASP A 96 -14.81 -5.57 -10.02
C ASP A 96 -15.96 -5.24 -11.00
N VAL A 97 -15.92 -4.05 -11.59
CA VAL A 97 -16.85 -3.58 -12.61
C VAL A 97 -16.11 -3.34 -13.93
N LEU A 98 -16.80 -3.60 -15.03
CA LEU A 98 -16.30 -3.30 -16.37
C LEU A 98 -16.37 -1.79 -16.64
N PRO A 99 -15.44 -1.26 -17.47
CA PRO A 99 -15.57 0.09 -17.98
C PRO A 99 -16.95 0.31 -18.60
N LEU A 100 -17.60 1.43 -18.26
CA LEU A 100 -18.93 1.82 -18.76
C LEU A 100 -20.11 0.98 -18.25
N GLN A 101 -19.92 0.15 -17.21
CA GLN A 101 -20.99 -0.68 -16.64
C GLN A 101 -22.01 0.10 -15.78
N ASN A 102 -21.89 1.42 -15.63
CA ASN A 102 -22.74 2.26 -14.76
C ASN A 102 -22.92 1.71 -13.34
N LEU A 103 -21.90 0.99 -12.85
CA LEU A 103 -21.81 0.51 -11.48
C LEU A 103 -20.54 1.09 -10.84
N SER A 104 -20.65 1.47 -9.58
CA SER A 104 -19.48 1.85 -8.79
C SER A 104 -18.74 0.59 -8.34
N PRO A 105 -17.40 0.55 -8.42
CA PRO A 105 -16.61 -0.52 -7.84
C PRO A 105 -16.84 -0.65 -6.33
N HIS A 106 -16.59 -1.83 -5.77
CA HIS A 106 -16.62 -2.01 -4.31
C HIS A 106 -15.60 -1.09 -3.60
N ALA A 107 -16.02 -0.50 -2.47
CA ALA A 107 -15.22 0.46 -1.71
C ALA A 107 -13.85 -0.11 -1.29
N GLU A 108 -13.82 -1.35 -0.79
CA GLU A 108 -12.58 -2.03 -0.41
C GLU A 108 -11.57 -2.13 -1.57
N ILE A 109 -12.04 -2.34 -2.81
CA ILE A 109 -11.17 -2.40 -3.99
C ILE A 109 -10.61 -1.01 -4.30
N LEU A 110 -11.44 0.03 -4.21
CA LEU A 110 -11.00 1.41 -4.41
C LEU A 110 -9.95 1.83 -3.37
N GLU A 111 -10.16 1.47 -2.11
CA GLU A 111 -9.25 1.75 -1.01
C GLU A 111 -7.91 1.02 -1.20
N GLN A 112 -7.94 -0.29 -1.47
CA GLN A 112 -6.75 -1.08 -1.76
C GLN A 112 -5.96 -0.49 -2.93
N ARG A 113 -6.66 -0.04 -3.98
CA ARG A 113 -6.00 0.59 -5.14
C ARG A 113 -5.43 1.96 -4.81
N ALA A 114 -6.14 2.80 -4.05
CA ALA A 114 -5.66 4.12 -3.63
C ALA A 114 -4.37 4.00 -2.82
N ILE A 115 -4.35 3.11 -1.83
CA ILE A 115 -3.17 2.79 -1.01
C ILE A 115 -2.05 2.24 -1.90
N GLY A 116 -2.36 1.26 -2.77
CA GLY A 116 -1.38 0.64 -3.66
C GLY A 116 -0.72 1.62 -4.62
N LEU A 117 -1.49 2.52 -5.23
CA LEU A 117 -0.98 3.55 -6.13
C LEU A 117 -0.16 4.61 -5.38
N TRP A 118 -0.58 4.99 -4.17
CA TRP A 118 0.23 5.85 -3.32
C TRP A 118 1.57 5.21 -2.96
N ARG A 119 1.59 3.92 -2.60
CA ARG A 119 2.85 3.19 -2.32
C ARG A 119 3.73 3.12 -3.55
N LEU A 120 3.20 2.78 -4.72
CA LEU A 120 3.95 2.79 -5.98
C LEU A 120 4.56 4.17 -6.29
N ALA A 121 3.83 5.24 -5.98
CA ALA A 121 4.27 6.61 -6.22
C ALA A 121 5.27 7.15 -5.18
N SER A 122 5.20 6.66 -3.94
CA SER A 122 5.89 7.25 -2.78
C SER A 122 6.95 6.37 -2.15
N GLN A 123 6.91 5.06 -2.39
CA GLN A 123 7.75 4.06 -1.74
C GLN A 123 8.50 3.21 -2.77
N ARG A 124 9.56 2.55 -2.31
CA ARG A 124 10.26 1.54 -3.11
C ARG A 124 9.57 0.20 -2.92
N VAL A 125 8.50 -0.04 -3.68
CA VAL A 125 7.79 -1.33 -3.67
C VAL A 125 8.66 -2.39 -4.39
N PRO A 126 9.03 -3.50 -3.74
CA PRO A 126 9.94 -4.48 -4.33
C PRO A 126 9.29 -5.29 -5.47
N ILE A 127 8.06 -5.75 -5.25
CA ILE A 127 7.32 -6.59 -6.17
C ILE A 127 5.87 -6.12 -6.18
N THR A 128 5.30 -5.93 -7.36
CA THR A 128 3.89 -5.61 -7.53
C THR A 128 3.24 -6.66 -8.42
N VAL A 129 2.23 -7.34 -7.89
CA VAL A 129 1.38 -8.27 -8.64
C VAL A 129 0.16 -7.48 -9.12
N VAL A 130 -0.10 -7.56 -10.43
CA VAL A 130 -1.18 -6.80 -11.07
C VAL A 130 -1.90 -7.68 -12.10
N PRO A 131 -3.23 -7.78 -12.10
CA PRO A 131 -3.97 -8.42 -13.18
C PRO A 131 -3.94 -7.53 -14.43
N VAL A 132 -4.02 -8.15 -15.61
CA VAL A 132 -3.90 -7.46 -16.90
C VAL A 132 -4.90 -6.32 -17.04
N ALA A 133 -6.12 -6.50 -16.55
CA ALA A 133 -7.16 -5.47 -16.56
C ALA A 133 -6.72 -4.21 -15.80
N ALA A 134 -6.10 -4.36 -14.61
CA ALA A 134 -5.60 -3.23 -13.83
C ALA A 134 -4.37 -2.58 -14.48
N ALA A 135 -3.48 -3.37 -15.09
CA ALA A 135 -2.27 -2.87 -15.75
C ALA A 135 -2.59 -2.03 -17.00
N LEU A 136 -3.73 -2.27 -17.64
CA LEU A 136 -4.20 -1.55 -18.83
C LEU A 136 -4.99 -0.28 -18.49
N LEU A 137 -5.36 -0.07 -17.23
CA LEU A 137 -6.06 1.15 -16.81
C LEU A 137 -5.15 2.37 -16.96
N ARG A 138 -5.73 3.47 -17.47
CA ARG A 138 -5.06 4.77 -17.41
C ARG A 138 -5.14 5.30 -15.99
N ILE A 139 -3.98 5.59 -15.42
CA ILE A 139 -3.81 6.15 -14.07
C ILE A 139 -3.16 7.53 -14.15
N ALA A 140 -3.24 8.29 -13.06
CA ALA A 140 -2.61 9.59 -12.97
C ALA A 140 -1.08 9.50 -12.85
N PRO A 141 -0.32 10.59 -13.08
CA PRO A 141 1.11 10.62 -12.79
C PRO A 141 1.41 10.40 -11.30
N ALA A 142 2.61 9.92 -10.98
CA ALA A 142 3.02 9.65 -9.58
C ALA A 142 2.88 10.86 -8.64
N GLU A 143 3.08 12.08 -9.14
CA GLU A 143 2.92 13.30 -8.34
C GLU A 143 1.48 13.47 -7.82
N HIS A 144 0.47 13.12 -8.63
CA HIS A 144 -0.93 13.18 -8.23
C HIS A 144 -1.17 12.34 -6.97
N TYR A 145 -0.76 11.07 -7.00
CA TYR A 145 -0.95 10.17 -5.87
C TYR A 145 -0.16 10.61 -4.63
N ARG A 146 1.07 11.13 -4.81
CA ARG A 146 1.88 11.64 -3.70
C ARG A 146 1.22 12.80 -2.96
N GLN A 147 0.51 13.67 -3.69
CA GLN A 147 -0.15 14.86 -3.13
C GLN A 147 -1.46 14.56 -2.40
N LEU A 148 -2.07 13.40 -2.63
CA LEU A 148 -3.29 13.02 -1.90
C LEU A 148 -3.03 12.71 -0.41
N ALA A 149 -1.81 12.28 -0.07
CA ALA A 149 -1.45 12.00 1.31
C ALA A 149 -1.07 13.28 2.06
N LEU A 150 -1.67 13.48 3.24
CA LEU A 150 -1.36 14.60 4.12
C LEU A 150 -0.29 14.17 5.11
N LYS A 151 0.86 14.85 5.12
CA LYS A 151 1.94 14.61 6.10
C LYS A 151 1.90 15.72 7.12
N LEU A 152 1.81 15.35 8.40
CA LEU A 152 1.66 16.28 9.51
C LEU A 152 2.79 16.08 10.50
N ARG A 153 3.30 17.18 11.04
CA ARG A 153 4.31 17.21 12.10
C ARG A 153 3.87 18.13 13.22
N VAL A 154 4.40 17.87 14.41
CA VAL A 154 4.27 18.81 15.52
C VAL A 154 4.87 20.17 15.12
N GLY A 155 4.10 21.24 15.34
CA GLY A 155 4.44 22.61 14.96
C GLY A 155 3.92 23.06 13.60
N ASP A 156 3.38 22.16 12.77
CA ASP A 156 2.76 22.54 11.49
C ASP A 156 1.48 23.38 11.74
N ASP A 157 1.23 24.34 10.85
CA ASP A 157 -0.06 25.02 10.76
C ASP A 157 -1.06 24.12 10.01
N LEU A 158 -2.21 23.90 10.63
CA LEU A 158 -3.22 22.95 10.24
C LEU A 158 -4.62 23.55 10.41
N PRO A 159 -5.12 24.32 9.43
CA PRO A 159 -6.48 24.82 9.45
C PRO A 159 -7.47 23.65 9.42
N LEU A 160 -8.18 23.43 10.52
CA LEU A 160 -8.94 22.20 10.72
C LEU A 160 -10.04 21.99 9.67
N ASP A 161 -10.69 23.08 9.25
CA ASP A 161 -11.73 23.03 8.21
C ASP A 161 -11.18 22.52 6.86
N GLU A 162 -9.98 22.98 6.46
CA GLU A 162 -9.33 22.53 5.23
C GLU A 162 -8.93 21.04 5.30
N VAL A 163 -8.47 20.58 6.47
CA VAL A 163 -8.14 19.17 6.69
C VAL A 163 -9.38 18.29 6.61
N VAL A 164 -10.48 18.72 7.24
CA VAL A 164 -11.74 17.99 7.20
C VAL A 164 -12.22 17.86 5.75
N GLU A 165 -12.23 18.96 5.00
CA GLU A 165 -12.60 18.93 3.58
C GLU A 165 -11.67 18.01 2.76
N HIS A 166 -10.36 18.05 3.03
CA HIS A 166 -9.41 17.17 2.35
C HIS A 166 -9.65 15.69 2.68
N LEU A 167 -9.82 15.34 3.96
CA LEU A 167 -10.07 13.97 4.43
C LEU A 167 -11.34 13.40 3.80
N GLU A 168 -12.45 14.15 3.81
CA GLU A 168 -13.69 13.75 3.15
C GLU A 168 -13.47 13.56 1.64
N SER A 169 -12.71 14.45 1.00
CA SER A 169 -12.43 14.36 -0.44
C SER A 169 -11.63 13.10 -0.81
N ILE A 170 -10.74 12.62 0.06
CA ILE A 170 -9.91 11.42 -0.18
C ILE A 170 -10.51 10.14 0.41
N GLY A 171 -11.78 10.18 0.83
CA GLY A 171 -12.57 8.99 1.15
C GLY A 171 -12.70 8.65 2.64
N TYR A 172 -12.28 9.52 3.56
CA TYR A 172 -12.51 9.30 4.99
C TYR A 172 -13.96 9.60 5.39
N GLU A 173 -14.45 8.90 6.41
CA GLU A 173 -15.77 9.11 7.00
C GLU A 173 -15.68 9.79 8.37
N ARG A 174 -16.55 10.77 8.61
CA ARG A 174 -16.65 11.41 9.92
C ARG A 174 -17.45 10.52 10.89
N ARG A 175 -16.80 10.00 11.93
CA ARG A 175 -17.39 9.13 12.97
C ARG A 175 -16.87 9.50 14.35
N GLU A 176 -17.73 9.41 15.37
CA GLU A 176 -17.36 9.73 16.74
C GLU A 176 -17.94 8.69 17.70
N PRO A 177 -17.13 7.88 18.41
CA PRO A 177 -15.65 7.82 18.37
C PRO A 177 -15.10 7.23 17.06
N VAL A 178 -13.79 7.36 16.87
CA VAL A 178 -13.04 6.68 15.79
C VAL A 178 -12.73 5.26 16.25
N GLU A 179 -13.18 4.28 15.46
CA GLU A 179 -13.06 2.84 15.75
C GLU A 179 -12.40 2.08 14.60
N MET A 180 -12.64 2.49 13.35
CA MET A 180 -12.18 1.78 12.15
C MET A 180 -11.23 2.62 11.29
N VAL A 181 -10.43 1.95 10.47
CA VAL A 181 -9.59 2.58 9.45
C VAL A 181 -10.47 3.38 8.49
N GLY A 182 -10.02 4.58 8.15
CA GLY A 182 -10.75 5.53 7.31
C GLY A 182 -11.75 6.39 8.04
N GLU A 183 -11.83 6.28 9.37
CA GLU A 183 -12.66 7.18 10.16
C GLU A 183 -11.85 8.35 10.73
N PHE A 184 -12.52 9.48 10.92
CA PHE A 184 -12.01 10.62 11.66
C PHE A 184 -13.10 11.31 12.50
N SER A 185 -12.69 12.01 13.56
CA SER A 185 -13.56 12.83 14.39
C SER A 185 -12.91 14.17 14.72
N VAL A 186 -13.73 15.20 14.92
CA VAL A 186 -13.29 16.54 15.30
C VAL A 186 -14.04 17.00 16.53
N ARG A 187 -13.30 17.35 17.59
CA ARG A 187 -13.86 17.84 18.87
C ARG A 187 -13.08 19.06 19.36
N GLY A 188 -13.56 20.25 19.01
CA GLY A 188 -12.81 21.48 19.26
C GLY A 188 -11.48 21.44 18.51
N GLY A 189 -10.37 21.69 19.21
CA GLY A 189 -9.02 21.60 18.65
C GLY A 189 -8.43 20.18 18.59
N ILE A 190 -9.25 19.13 18.57
CA ILE A 190 -8.77 17.74 18.53
C ILE A 190 -9.26 17.06 17.26
N LEU A 191 -8.33 16.51 16.48
CA LEU A 191 -8.59 15.64 15.35
C LEU A 191 -8.14 14.21 15.69
N ASP A 192 -9.09 13.29 15.78
CA ASP A 192 -8.80 11.85 15.81
C ASP A 192 -8.95 11.30 14.40
N VAL A 193 -7.99 10.50 13.93
CA VAL A 193 -8.03 9.93 12.58
C VAL A 193 -7.33 8.58 12.52
N PHE A 194 -7.93 7.62 11.82
CA PHE A 194 -7.35 6.31 11.61
C PHE A 194 -6.94 6.12 10.14
N SER A 195 -5.68 6.44 9.83
CA SER A 195 -5.12 6.23 8.49
C SER A 195 -4.89 4.75 8.17
N PRO A 196 -5.06 4.31 6.91
CA PRO A 196 -4.62 2.97 6.52
C PRO A 196 -3.08 2.86 6.67
N GLU A 197 -2.61 1.61 6.76
CA GLU A 197 -1.22 1.23 7.09
C GLU A 197 -0.70 1.71 8.47
N ALA A 198 -1.47 2.49 9.21
CA ALA A 198 -1.12 2.85 10.58
C ALA A 198 -1.47 1.70 11.55
N SER A 199 -0.56 1.41 12.49
CA SER A 199 -0.80 0.37 13.49
C SER A 199 -1.86 0.75 14.53
N LYS A 200 -2.12 2.04 14.72
CA LYS A 200 -3.09 2.63 15.66
C LYS A 200 -3.53 3.99 15.12
N PRO A 201 -4.75 4.46 15.43
CA PRO A 201 -5.18 5.81 15.08
C PRO A 201 -4.35 6.86 15.83
N VAL A 202 -4.38 8.08 15.31
CA VAL A 202 -3.68 9.23 15.88
C VAL A 202 -4.66 10.29 16.33
N ARG A 203 -4.38 10.88 17.49
CA ARG A 203 -5.01 12.08 18.04
C ARG A 203 -4.05 13.24 17.82
N ILE A 204 -4.51 14.26 17.14
CA ILE A 204 -3.80 15.49 16.84
C ILE A 204 -4.46 16.59 17.66
N ASP A 205 -3.75 17.13 18.64
CA ASP A 205 -4.21 18.26 19.45
C ASP A 205 -3.65 19.55 18.87
N LEU A 206 -4.52 20.55 18.72
CA LEU A 206 -4.24 21.85 18.12
C LEU A 206 -4.35 22.95 19.19
N PHE A 207 -3.45 23.93 19.11
CA PHE A 207 -3.55 25.19 19.84
C PHE A 207 -3.75 26.33 18.83
N GLY A 208 -5.00 26.77 18.68
CA GLY A 208 -5.40 27.56 17.51
C GLY A 208 -5.33 26.67 16.27
N ASP A 209 -4.58 27.09 15.25
CA ASP A 209 -4.36 26.31 14.03
C ASP A 209 -3.03 25.53 14.06
N GLN A 210 -2.24 25.61 15.13
CA GLN A 210 -0.94 24.92 15.18
C GLN A 210 -1.05 23.54 15.85
N VAL A 211 -0.42 22.52 15.25
CA VAL A 211 -0.31 21.18 15.84
C VAL A 211 0.56 21.22 17.09
N GLU A 212 -0.07 21.10 18.26
CA GLU A 212 0.62 21.08 19.56
C GLU A 212 1.20 19.69 19.87
N SER A 213 0.44 18.63 19.60
CA SER A 213 0.94 17.27 19.82
C SER A 213 0.23 16.22 18.98
N ILE A 214 0.97 15.15 18.62
CA ILE A 214 0.42 13.98 17.92
C ILE A 214 0.62 12.74 18.81
N ARG A 215 -0.45 11.98 19.03
CA ARG A 215 -0.45 10.82 19.92
C ARG A 215 -1.16 9.63 19.28
N ARG A 216 -0.55 8.46 19.27
CA ARG A 216 -1.29 7.22 18.99
C ARG A 216 -2.23 6.92 20.15
N PHE A 217 -3.44 6.49 19.87
CA PHE A 217 -4.40 6.07 20.89
C PHE A 217 -4.96 4.68 20.59
N ASP A 218 -5.56 4.10 21.61
CA ASP A 218 -6.17 2.77 21.55
C ASP A 218 -7.69 2.90 21.31
N VAL A 219 -8.22 2.22 20.29
CA VAL A 219 -9.64 2.37 19.89
C VAL A 219 -10.63 1.87 20.94
N GLU A 220 -10.26 0.84 21.73
CA GLU A 220 -11.16 0.29 22.75
C GLU A 220 -11.24 1.21 23.97
N SER A 221 -10.08 1.64 24.47
CA SER A 221 -10.01 2.47 25.67
C SER A 221 -10.12 3.97 25.41
N GLN A 222 -9.95 4.41 24.17
CA GLN A 222 -9.90 5.81 23.73
C GLN A 222 -8.82 6.64 24.45
N ARG A 223 -7.77 5.97 24.95
CA ARG A 223 -6.65 6.58 25.68
C ARG A 223 -5.39 6.64 24.83
N SER A 224 -4.67 7.77 24.93
CA SER A 224 -3.36 7.92 24.31
C SER A 224 -2.35 6.92 24.88
N VAL A 225 -1.53 6.37 23.98
CA VAL A 225 -0.55 5.32 24.29
C VAL A 225 0.89 5.82 24.06
N LEU A 226 1.12 6.58 22.98
CA LEU A 226 2.47 6.97 22.56
C LEU A 226 2.47 8.34 21.86
N LYS A 227 3.35 9.25 22.29
CA LYS A 227 3.63 10.51 21.57
C LYS A 227 4.52 10.23 20.34
N ILE A 228 4.23 10.89 19.24
CA ILE A 228 5.00 10.84 17.98
C ILE A 228 5.20 12.27 17.44
N GLU A 229 6.26 12.48 16.67
CA GLU A 229 6.60 13.79 16.09
C GLU A 229 5.88 14.07 14.77
N ASP A 230 5.51 13.01 14.04
CA ASP A 230 4.88 13.11 12.73
C ASP A 230 3.94 11.94 12.45
N CYS A 231 3.00 12.16 11.53
CA CYS A 231 2.15 11.12 10.95
C CYS A 231 1.84 11.42 9.48
N ALA A 232 1.32 10.41 8.77
CA ALA A 232 0.81 10.55 7.42
C ALA A 232 -0.61 10.01 7.36
N LEU A 233 -1.51 10.76 6.74
CA LEU A 233 -2.89 10.38 6.45
C LEU A 233 -2.95 10.04 4.96
N LEU A 234 -3.13 8.76 4.67
CA LEU A 234 -3.05 8.21 3.32
C LEU A 234 -4.41 8.25 2.61
N PRO A 235 -4.45 8.34 1.27
CA PRO A 235 -5.71 8.35 0.53
C PRO A 235 -6.44 7.01 0.58
N LEU A 236 -7.77 7.08 0.65
CA LEU A 236 -8.72 5.97 0.49
C LEU A 236 -9.46 6.03 -0.87
N ALA A 237 -9.19 7.08 -1.66
CA ALA A 237 -9.69 7.26 -3.01
C ALA A 237 -8.55 7.64 -3.97
N GLU A 238 -8.61 7.16 -5.22
CA GLU A 238 -7.59 7.45 -6.24
C GLU A 238 -7.60 8.93 -6.73
N TYR A 239 -8.65 9.68 -6.39
CA TYR A 239 -8.85 11.08 -6.74
C TYR A 239 -9.69 11.78 -5.66
N GLN A 240 -9.53 13.10 -5.56
CA GLN A 240 -10.39 13.92 -4.70
C GLN A 240 -11.81 13.89 -5.23
N ARG A 241 -12.76 13.51 -4.38
CA ARG A 241 -14.19 13.55 -4.68
C ARG A 241 -14.64 15.01 -4.63
N SER A 242 -15.17 15.53 -5.73
CA SER A 242 -15.79 16.86 -5.71
C SER A 242 -17.07 16.83 -4.89
N ARG A 243 -17.28 17.83 -4.02
CA ARG A 243 -18.46 17.97 -3.15
C ARG A 243 -19.80 18.11 -3.91
N ALA A 244 -19.80 18.23 -5.24
CA ALA A 244 -21.01 18.36 -6.03
C ALA A 244 -21.61 16.99 -6.38
N LEU A 245 -22.85 16.77 -5.91
CA LEU A 245 -23.75 15.62 -6.08
C LEU A 245 -23.77 14.61 -4.90
N LEU A 246 -23.94 15.12 -3.68
CA LEU A 246 -24.84 14.50 -2.69
C LEU A 246 -26.14 15.31 -2.63
#